data_AF-A0A377M2U4-F1
#
_entry.id   AF-A0A377M2U4-F1
#
_cell.length_a   1.000
_cell.length_b   1.000
_cell.length_c   1.000
_cell.angle_alpha   90.00
_cell.angle_beta   90.00
_cell.angle_gamma   90.00
#
_symmetry.space_group_name_H-M   'P 1'
#
loop_
_entity.id
_entity.type
_entity.pdbx_description
1 polymer ?
#
loop_
_entity_poly.entity_id
_entity_poly.type
_entity_poly.pdbx_seq_one_letter_code
_entity_poly.pdbx_strand_id
1 'polypeptide(L)'
;MSELNEKLATAWEGFAKGDWQNEVNVRDFIQKNYTPYEGDESFLAGATEATTKLWDSVMEGVKLENRTHAPVDFDTSVASTITSHDAGYINKALEKIVGLQTEAPLKRAIIPFGGIKMVEGSCKAYNRELDPMLKKIFTEYRKTHNQGVFDVYTKDILNCRKSGVLTGLPDAYGRGRIIGDYRRVALYGIDFLMKDKYAQFVSLQSDLETA
;
A
#
# COMPACT_ATOMS: atom_id res chain seq x y z
N MET A 1 4.72 -26.90 -22.19
CA MET A 1 4.79 -27.04 -20.72
C MET A 1 6.06 -26.37 -20.28
N SER A 2 5.99 -25.19 -19.65
CA SER A 2 7.18 -24.63 -19.02
C SER A 2 7.50 -25.51 -17.83
N GLU A 3 8.70 -26.08 -17.76
CA GLU A 3 9.13 -26.79 -16.56
C GLU A 3 8.96 -25.86 -15.36
N LEU A 4 8.19 -26.32 -14.36
CA LEU A 4 8.13 -25.64 -13.07
C LEU A 4 9.56 -25.57 -12.54
N ASN A 5 10.02 -24.37 -12.20
CA ASN A 5 11.29 -24.29 -11.50
C ASN A 5 11.18 -25.02 -10.14
N GLU A 6 12.31 -25.52 -9.65
CA GLU A 6 12.39 -26.32 -8.43
C GLU A 6 11.75 -25.64 -7.20
N LYS A 7 11.79 -24.30 -7.14
CA LYS A 7 11.18 -23.50 -6.09
C LYS A 7 9.66 -23.64 -6.09
N LEU A 8 9.02 -23.52 -7.25
CA LEU A 8 7.56 -23.67 -7.39
C LEU A 8 7.14 -25.11 -7.12
N ALA A 9 7.90 -26.10 -7.59
CA ALA A 9 7.60 -27.51 -7.33
C ALA A 9 7.56 -27.80 -5.81
N THR A 10 8.57 -27.33 -5.08
CA THR A 10 8.64 -27.50 -3.62
C THR A 10 7.51 -26.74 -2.90
N ALA A 11 7.26 -25.49 -3.29
CA ALA A 11 6.26 -24.65 -2.62
C ALA A 11 4.81 -25.08 -2.89
N TRP A 12 4.56 -25.81 -3.98
CA TRP A 12 3.23 -26.24 -4.40
C TRP A 12 2.91 -27.71 -4.11
N GLU A 13 3.79 -28.39 -3.37
CA GLU A 13 3.59 -29.78 -2.98
C GLU A 13 2.24 -29.98 -2.27
N GLY A 14 1.51 -31.04 -2.66
CA GLY A 14 0.20 -31.36 -2.11
C GLY A 14 -0.99 -30.55 -2.67
N PHE A 15 -0.78 -29.49 -3.45
CA PHE A 15 -1.89 -28.77 -4.10
C PHE A 15 -2.43 -29.49 -5.34
N ALA A 16 -3.74 -29.43 -5.53
CA ALA A 16 -4.42 -29.91 -6.71
C ALA A 16 -4.03 -29.07 -7.95
N LYS A 17 -3.61 -29.77 -9.01
CA LYS A 17 -3.17 -29.16 -10.28
C LYS A 17 -4.31 -28.42 -10.98
N GLY A 18 -3.96 -27.37 -11.73
CA GLY A 18 -4.90 -26.52 -12.45
C GLY A 18 -4.22 -25.52 -13.37
N ASP A 19 -5.03 -24.66 -13.99
CA ASP A 19 -4.56 -23.60 -14.89
C ASP A 19 -3.66 -22.61 -14.14
N TRP A 20 -3.92 -22.44 -12.83
CA TRP A 20 -3.11 -21.63 -11.92
C TRP A 20 -1.62 -22.00 -11.90
N GLN A 21 -1.22 -23.19 -12.36
CA GLN A 21 0.21 -23.56 -12.43
C GLN A 21 0.91 -22.99 -13.68
N ASN A 22 0.15 -22.63 -14.71
CA ASN A 22 0.67 -22.20 -16.01
C ASN A 22 0.42 -20.72 -16.28
N GLU A 23 -0.56 -20.10 -15.61
CA GLU A 23 -0.91 -18.70 -15.72
C GLU A 23 -1.26 -18.08 -14.36
N VAL A 24 -1.26 -16.74 -14.26
CA VAL A 24 -1.65 -16.05 -13.03
C VAL A 24 -3.16 -16.15 -12.81
N ASN A 25 -3.60 -17.21 -12.12
CA ASN A 25 -5.00 -17.51 -11.88
C ASN A 25 -5.28 -17.91 -10.42
N VAL A 26 -5.28 -16.92 -9.53
CA VAL A 26 -5.52 -17.13 -8.09
C VAL A 26 -6.92 -17.72 -7.80
N ARG A 27 -7.90 -17.44 -8.66
CA ARG A 27 -9.26 -17.97 -8.50
C ARG A 27 -9.31 -19.48 -8.73
N ASP A 28 -8.65 -19.97 -9.77
CA ASP A 28 -8.54 -21.41 -10.03
C ASP A 28 -7.79 -22.12 -8.90
N PHE A 29 -6.67 -21.54 -8.42
CA PHE A 29 -5.95 -22.06 -7.24
C PHE A 29 -6.87 -22.23 -6.03
N ILE A 30 -7.61 -21.18 -5.66
CA ILE A 30 -8.52 -21.22 -4.51
C ILE A 30 -9.58 -22.29 -4.71
N GLN A 31 -10.30 -22.26 -5.83
CA GLN A 31 -11.41 -23.20 -6.09
C GLN A 31 -10.98 -24.67 -6.03
N LYS A 32 -9.73 -24.97 -6.40
CA LYS A 32 -9.19 -26.33 -6.40
C LYS A 32 -8.64 -26.80 -5.05
N ASN A 33 -8.31 -25.88 -4.14
CA ASN A 33 -7.49 -26.21 -2.97
C ASN A 33 -8.08 -25.78 -1.62
N TYR A 34 -9.11 -24.93 -1.58
CA TYR A 34 -9.71 -24.54 -0.31
C TYR A 34 -10.57 -25.69 0.26
N THR A 35 -10.59 -25.81 1.58
CA THR A 35 -11.49 -26.71 2.30
C THR A 35 -12.68 -25.92 2.80
N PRO A 36 -13.91 -26.17 2.30
CA PRO A 36 -15.12 -25.61 2.89
C PRO A 36 -15.20 -25.98 4.38
N TYR A 37 -15.56 -25.01 5.23
CA TYR A 37 -15.73 -25.23 6.66
C TYR A 37 -17.17 -24.91 7.05
N GLU A 38 -17.89 -25.92 7.54
CA GLU A 38 -19.31 -25.86 7.92
C GLU A 38 -19.52 -26.09 9.44
N GLY A 39 -18.42 -26.09 10.21
CA GLY A 39 -18.46 -26.20 11.68
C GLY A 39 -18.67 -24.87 12.39
N ASP A 40 -18.31 -24.82 13.69
CA ASP A 40 -18.49 -23.67 14.57
C ASP A 40 -17.15 -23.10 15.09
N GLU A 41 -17.19 -22.09 15.95
CA GLU A 41 -16.02 -21.41 16.51
C GLU A 41 -15.28 -22.19 17.61
N SER A 42 -15.70 -23.42 17.96
CA SER A 42 -15.13 -24.17 19.10
C SER A 42 -13.64 -24.51 18.97
N PHE A 43 -13.11 -24.53 17.74
CA PHE A 43 -11.68 -24.78 17.48
C PHE A 43 -10.80 -23.52 17.62
N LEU A 44 -11.39 -22.33 17.83
CA LEU A 44 -10.63 -21.08 17.89
C LEU A 44 -9.66 -21.08 19.09
N ALA A 45 -8.40 -20.75 18.80
CA ALA A 45 -7.39 -20.54 19.83
C ALA A 45 -7.40 -19.08 20.34
N GLY A 46 -7.05 -18.91 21.62
CA GLY A 46 -6.86 -17.59 22.22
C GLY A 46 -5.56 -16.89 21.80
N ALA A 47 -5.41 -15.63 22.23
CA ALA A 47 -4.21 -14.85 21.98
C ALA A 47 -2.98 -15.44 22.71
N THR A 48 -1.81 -15.33 22.08
CA THR A 48 -0.53 -15.66 22.72
C THR A 48 -0.03 -14.51 23.57
N GLU A 49 0.87 -14.78 24.53
CA GLU A 49 1.50 -13.70 25.31
C GLU A 49 2.26 -12.68 24.43
N ALA A 50 2.91 -13.16 23.36
CA ALA A 50 3.60 -12.28 22.42
C ALA A 50 2.61 -11.33 21.73
N THR A 51 1.45 -11.86 21.30
CA THR A 51 0.36 -11.06 20.72
C THR A 51 -0.12 -10.00 21.69
N THR A 52 -0.44 -10.36 22.93
CA THR A 52 -0.92 -9.41 23.94
C THR A 52 0.11 -8.32 24.22
N LYS A 53 1.39 -8.69 24.43
CA LYS A 53 2.48 -7.73 24.66
C LYS A 53 2.66 -6.75 23.50
N LEU A 54 2.64 -7.24 22.26
CA LEU A 54 2.75 -6.41 21.06
C LEU A 54 1.55 -5.45 20.95
N TRP A 55 0.35 -5.97 21.16
CA TRP A 55 -0.89 -5.19 21.06
C TRP A 55 -0.97 -4.09 22.12
N ASP A 56 -0.68 -4.43 23.37
CA ASP A 56 -0.68 -3.47 24.48
C ASP A 56 0.33 -2.33 24.22
N SER A 57 1.50 -2.64 23.68
CA SER A 57 2.50 -1.63 23.31
C SER A 57 2.00 -0.68 22.21
N VAL A 58 1.29 -1.18 21.20
CA VAL A 58 0.71 -0.35 20.14
C VAL A 58 -0.43 0.51 20.68
N MET A 59 -1.23 -0.05 21.59
CA MET A 59 -2.38 0.63 22.19
C MET A 59 -2.01 1.88 22.97
N GLU A 60 -0.79 1.99 23.52
CA GLU A 60 -0.30 3.23 24.12
C GLU A 60 -0.22 4.38 23.10
N GLY A 61 0.23 4.10 21.88
CA GLY A 61 0.24 5.08 20.80
C GLY A 61 -1.16 5.41 20.29
N VAL A 62 -2.07 4.43 20.23
CA VAL A 62 -3.49 4.68 19.88
C VAL A 62 -4.17 5.58 20.92
N LYS A 63 -3.92 5.37 22.22
CA LYS A 63 -4.41 6.26 23.29
C LYS A 63 -3.86 7.68 23.11
N LEU A 64 -2.60 7.82 22.70
CA LEU A 64 -1.99 9.12 22.41
C LEU A 64 -2.68 9.82 21.23
N GLU A 65 -2.88 9.13 20.10
CA GLU A 65 -3.58 9.70 18.93
C GLU A 65 -4.99 10.14 19.30
N ASN A 66 -5.74 9.30 20.02
CA ASN A 66 -7.11 9.61 20.44
C ASN A 66 -7.18 10.83 21.37
N ARG A 67 -6.25 10.94 22.32
CA ARG A 67 -6.23 12.07 23.27
C ARG A 67 -5.81 13.37 22.59
N THR A 68 -4.84 13.31 21.69
CA THR A 68 -4.25 14.52 21.05
C THR A 68 -4.99 14.94 19.78
N HIS A 69 -5.78 14.04 19.17
CA HIS A 69 -6.34 14.21 17.84
C HIS A 69 -5.27 14.54 16.78
N ALA A 70 -4.06 14.04 17.00
CA ALA A 70 -2.88 14.26 16.16
C ALA A 70 -2.11 12.94 15.96
N PRO A 71 -1.29 12.83 14.91
CA PRO A 71 -0.38 11.69 14.75
C PRO A 71 0.55 11.52 15.96
N VAL A 72 0.94 10.28 16.28
CA VAL A 72 2.03 10.02 17.25
C VAL A 72 3.31 10.73 16.79
N ASP A 73 3.67 10.51 15.53
CA ASP A 73 4.77 11.18 14.83
C ASP A 73 4.50 11.14 13.32
N PHE A 74 5.23 11.95 12.56
CA PHE A 74 5.27 11.88 11.10
C PHE A 74 6.58 12.43 10.53
N ASP A 75 6.95 11.94 9.35
CA ASP A 75 8.12 12.45 8.62
C ASP A 75 7.96 13.93 8.26
N THR A 76 9.08 14.65 8.24
CA THR A 76 9.14 16.05 7.79
C THR A 76 10.12 16.28 6.64
N SER A 77 10.98 15.32 6.34
CA SER A 77 12.08 15.45 5.36
C SER A 77 12.22 14.26 4.40
N VAL A 78 11.46 13.17 4.59
CA VAL A 78 11.55 11.97 3.75
C VAL A 78 10.34 11.86 2.82
N ALA A 79 10.59 11.78 1.50
CA ALA A 79 9.55 11.43 0.53
C ALA A 79 9.41 9.90 0.45
N SER A 80 8.26 9.38 0.89
CA SER A 80 8.02 7.94 0.96
C SER A 80 7.95 7.28 -0.43
N THR A 81 8.65 6.16 -0.56
CA THR A 81 8.64 5.23 -1.70
C THR A 81 8.63 3.79 -1.16
N ILE A 82 8.66 2.78 -2.05
CA ILE A 82 8.68 1.37 -1.63
C ILE A 82 9.91 1.05 -0.76
N THR A 83 11.04 1.73 -0.96
CA THR A 83 12.33 1.41 -0.32
C THR A 83 12.98 2.60 0.39
N SER A 84 12.21 3.66 0.71
CA SER A 84 12.78 4.88 1.32
C SER A 84 13.11 4.74 2.80
N HIS A 85 12.44 3.83 3.50
CA HIS A 85 12.53 3.67 4.95
C HIS A 85 13.24 2.38 5.29
N ASP A 86 13.99 2.39 6.40
CA ASP A 86 14.57 1.19 6.98
C ASP A 86 13.48 0.30 7.63
N ALA A 87 13.86 -0.92 7.98
CA ALA A 87 12.97 -1.85 8.67
C ALA A 87 12.60 -1.37 10.07
N GLY A 88 11.31 -1.10 10.29
CA GLY A 88 10.73 -0.82 11.60
C GLY A 88 10.14 -2.06 12.29
N TYR A 89 10.06 -2.02 13.62
CA TYR A 89 9.55 -3.10 14.46
C TYR A 89 8.79 -2.53 15.66
N ILE A 90 7.79 -3.26 16.16
CA ILE A 90 7.22 -3.00 17.50
C ILE A 90 8.12 -3.66 18.55
N ASN A 91 8.40 -4.95 18.33
CA ASN A 91 9.38 -5.73 19.09
C ASN A 91 9.84 -6.91 18.24
N LYS A 92 11.02 -6.75 17.62
CA LYS A 92 11.58 -7.70 16.64
C LYS A 92 11.67 -9.14 17.15
N ALA A 93 11.84 -9.36 18.46
CA ALA A 93 11.96 -10.69 19.03
C ALA A 93 10.60 -11.42 19.18
N LEU A 94 9.49 -10.68 19.21
CA LEU A 94 8.15 -11.22 19.44
C LEU A 94 7.35 -11.40 18.15
N GLU A 95 7.65 -10.62 17.12
CA GLU A 95 6.88 -10.57 15.87
C GLU A 95 7.05 -11.84 15.03
N LYS A 96 5.92 -12.41 14.59
CA LYS A 96 5.89 -13.53 13.62
C LYS A 96 5.72 -13.05 12.19
N ILE A 97 4.97 -11.97 12.01
CA ILE A 97 4.78 -11.26 10.74
C ILE A 97 5.30 -9.84 10.97
N VAL A 98 6.16 -9.37 10.09
CA VAL A 98 6.88 -8.10 10.22
C VAL A 98 6.54 -7.15 9.07
N GLY A 99 6.82 -5.86 9.28
CA GLY A 99 6.69 -4.82 8.27
C GLY A 99 5.88 -3.64 8.80
N LEU A 100 6.49 -2.45 8.74
CA LEU A 100 5.87 -1.17 9.08
C LEU A 100 5.99 -0.21 7.89
N GLN A 101 5.16 0.82 7.87
CA GLN A 101 5.17 1.83 6.79
C GLN A 101 6.39 2.76 6.87
N THR A 102 6.91 2.96 8.08
CA THR A 102 8.12 3.74 8.39
C THR A 102 8.97 2.91 9.36
N GLU A 103 10.07 3.48 9.84
CA GLU A 103 10.96 2.82 10.78
C GLU A 103 10.39 2.69 12.21
N ALA A 104 9.22 3.28 12.50
CA ALA A 104 8.62 3.29 13.83
C ALA A 104 7.11 3.00 13.83
N PRO A 105 6.56 2.34 14.86
CA PRO A 105 5.11 2.13 14.99
C PRO A 105 4.35 3.46 15.03
N LEU A 106 3.28 3.55 14.26
CA LEU A 106 2.35 4.70 14.20
C LEU A 106 2.97 6.04 13.72
N LYS A 107 4.23 6.03 13.28
CA LYS A 107 4.84 7.18 12.60
C LYS A 107 4.35 7.24 11.15
N ARG A 108 3.71 8.35 10.78
CA ARG A 108 3.14 8.54 9.43
C ARG A 108 4.19 9.06 8.43
N ALA A 109 4.15 8.59 7.19
CA ALA A 109 5.06 9.04 6.15
C ALA A 109 4.53 10.25 5.37
N ILE A 110 5.40 10.96 4.65
CA ILE A 110 5.00 11.93 3.61
C ILE A 110 4.88 11.20 2.26
N ILE A 111 3.71 11.26 1.63
CA ILE A 111 3.47 10.77 0.25
C ILE A 111 3.23 11.97 -0.66
N PRO A 112 4.29 12.62 -1.18
CA PRO A 112 4.19 13.97 -1.74
C PRO A 112 3.64 14.01 -3.17
N PHE A 113 3.63 12.87 -3.89
CA PHE A 113 3.15 12.77 -5.28
C PHE A 113 1.69 13.21 -5.45
N GLY A 114 0.89 13.08 -4.39
CA GLY A 114 -0.51 13.51 -4.38
C GLY A 114 -0.68 15.03 -4.33
N GLY A 115 0.25 15.76 -3.71
CA GLY A 115 0.20 17.22 -3.59
C GLY A 115 0.93 17.76 -2.37
N ILE A 116 1.84 18.72 -2.59
CA ILE A 116 2.68 19.27 -1.52
C ILE A 116 1.91 20.21 -0.58
N LYS A 117 0.88 20.91 -1.07
CA LYS A 117 0.07 21.84 -0.26
C LYS A 117 -0.62 21.17 0.91
N MET A 118 -1.03 19.91 0.77
CA MET A 118 -1.65 19.15 1.85
C MET A 118 -0.62 18.77 2.91
N VAL A 119 0.61 18.43 2.49
CA VAL A 119 1.72 18.16 3.42
C VAL A 119 2.06 19.43 4.22
N GLU A 120 2.15 20.59 3.55
CA GLU A 120 2.34 21.89 4.21
C GLU A 120 1.22 22.18 5.22
N GLY A 121 -0.04 21.94 4.83
CA GLY A 121 -1.21 22.09 5.69
C GLY A 121 -1.16 21.20 6.92
N SER A 122 -0.78 19.92 6.76
CA SER A 122 -0.61 18.98 7.87
C SER A 122 0.54 19.38 8.80
N CYS A 123 1.69 19.77 8.26
CA CYS A 123 2.82 20.26 9.06
C CYS A 123 2.40 21.45 9.93
N LYS A 124 1.72 22.44 9.33
CA LYS A 124 1.18 23.60 10.06
C LYS A 124 0.15 23.19 11.13
N ALA A 125 -0.79 22.31 10.80
CA ALA A 125 -1.85 21.89 11.72
C ALA A 125 -1.31 21.14 12.95
N TYR A 126 -0.23 20.37 12.77
CA TYR A 126 0.38 19.56 13.84
C TYR A 126 1.71 20.15 14.34
N ASN A 127 1.93 21.45 14.12
CA ASN A 127 3.07 22.22 14.63
C ASN A 127 4.45 21.58 14.33
N ARG A 128 4.66 21.20 13.08
CA ARG A 128 5.93 20.69 12.54
C ARG A 128 6.34 21.51 11.33
N GLU A 129 7.62 21.51 11.02
CA GLU A 129 8.17 22.23 9.87
C GLU A 129 8.47 21.25 8.74
N LEU A 130 7.96 21.54 7.54
CA LEU A 130 8.27 20.77 6.33
C LEU A 130 9.66 21.17 5.84
N ASP A 131 10.48 20.17 5.50
CA ASP A 131 11.78 20.40 4.88
C ASP A 131 11.65 21.26 3.60
N PRO A 132 12.32 22.42 3.53
CA PRO A 132 12.27 23.30 2.36
C PRO A 132 12.68 22.59 1.05
N MET A 133 13.56 21.60 1.11
CA MET A 133 13.99 20.81 -0.03
C MET A 133 12.87 19.92 -0.56
N LEU A 134 12.08 19.28 0.30
CA LEU A 134 10.90 18.54 -0.14
C LEU A 134 9.90 19.47 -0.82
N LYS A 135 9.65 20.64 -0.22
CA LYS A 135 8.77 21.64 -0.84
C LYS A 135 9.28 22.05 -2.21
N LYS A 136 10.57 22.33 -2.34
CA LYS A 136 11.21 22.70 -3.60
C LYS A 136 11.03 21.60 -4.66
N ILE A 137 11.37 20.36 -4.31
CA ILE A 137 11.28 19.21 -5.23
C ILE A 137 9.86 19.05 -5.80
N PHE A 138 8.84 19.06 -4.94
CA PHE A 138 7.45 18.82 -5.35
C PHE A 138 6.69 20.07 -5.80
N THR A 139 7.41 21.20 -5.96
CA THR A 139 6.90 22.42 -6.57
C THR A 139 7.58 22.72 -7.90
N GLU A 140 8.91 22.57 -7.97
CA GLU A 140 9.72 22.98 -9.12
C GLU A 140 10.12 21.82 -10.04
N TYR A 141 10.43 20.64 -9.49
CA TYR A 141 10.99 19.53 -10.28
C TYR A 141 9.95 18.47 -10.62
N ARG A 142 9.17 18.05 -9.62
CA ARG A 142 8.15 16.99 -9.74
C ARG A 142 6.77 17.58 -9.48
N LYS A 143 6.07 17.94 -10.56
CA LYS A 143 4.66 18.36 -10.47
C LYS A 143 3.83 17.29 -9.75
N THR A 144 2.86 17.70 -8.94
CA THR A 144 2.01 16.78 -8.16
C THR A 144 0.65 16.58 -8.82
N HIS A 145 -0.08 15.53 -8.42
CA HIS A 145 -1.47 15.28 -8.84
C HIS A 145 -2.36 16.51 -8.59
N ASN A 146 -2.36 17.02 -7.35
CA ASN A 146 -3.13 18.20 -6.97
C ASN A 146 -2.86 19.39 -7.88
N GLN A 147 -1.59 19.75 -8.12
CA GLN A 147 -1.30 20.89 -8.98
C GLN A 147 -1.75 20.65 -10.44
N GLY A 148 -1.58 19.43 -10.96
CA GLY A 148 -2.07 19.07 -12.29
C GLY A 148 -3.59 19.19 -12.44
N VAL A 149 -4.34 18.76 -11.43
CA VAL A 149 -5.81 18.89 -11.41
C VAL A 149 -6.22 20.36 -11.40
N PHE A 150 -5.65 21.15 -10.49
CA PHE A 150 -6.03 22.56 -10.31
C PHE A 150 -5.61 23.47 -11.46
N ASP A 151 -4.59 23.09 -12.24
CA ASP A 151 -4.21 23.82 -13.46
C ASP A 151 -5.24 23.70 -14.58
N VAL A 152 -6.09 22.66 -14.56
CA VAL A 152 -7.06 22.36 -15.63
C VAL A 152 -8.51 22.54 -15.17
N TYR A 153 -8.75 22.71 -13.87
CA TYR A 153 -10.08 22.98 -13.34
C TYR A 153 -10.70 24.24 -13.95
N THR A 154 -11.97 24.11 -14.33
CA THR A 154 -12.78 25.25 -14.78
C THR A 154 -13.25 26.09 -13.61
N LYS A 155 -13.63 27.34 -13.89
CA LYS A 155 -14.22 28.23 -12.88
C LYS A 155 -15.49 27.63 -12.26
N ASP A 156 -16.29 26.92 -13.06
CA ASP A 156 -17.53 26.29 -12.60
C ASP A 156 -17.26 25.18 -11.59
N ILE A 157 -16.30 24.30 -11.86
CA ILE A 157 -15.90 23.23 -10.92
C ILE A 157 -15.45 23.85 -9.59
N LEU A 158 -14.65 24.92 -9.64
CA LEU A 158 -14.20 25.63 -8.44
C LEU A 158 -15.37 26.25 -7.67
N ASN A 159 -16.37 26.80 -8.36
CA ASN A 159 -17.57 27.36 -7.73
C ASN A 159 -18.42 26.26 -7.09
N CYS A 160 -18.59 25.11 -7.76
CA CYS A 160 -19.31 23.95 -7.22
C CYS A 160 -18.62 23.38 -5.97
N ARG A 161 -17.28 23.32 -5.98
CA ARG A 161 -16.49 22.93 -4.81
C ARG A 161 -16.69 23.89 -3.64
N LYS A 162 -16.70 25.19 -3.92
CA LYS A 162 -16.86 26.24 -2.90
C LYS A 162 -18.27 26.27 -2.30
N SER A 163 -19.31 26.04 -3.11
CA SER A 163 -20.69 26.01 -2.62
C SER A 163 -21.06 24.74 -1.86
N GLY A 164 -20.24 23.69 -1.98
CA GLY A 164 -20.50 22.39 -1.36
C GLY A 164 -21.39 21.46 -2.18
N VAL A 165 -21.83 21.86 -3.38
CA VAL A 165 -22.61 20.98 -4.27
C VAL A 165 -21.77 19.84 -4.84
N LEU A 166 -20.47 20.08 -5.06
CA LEU A 166 -19.52 19.05 -5.51
C LEU A 166 -18.21 19.20 -4.74
N THR A 167 -18.18 18.68 -3.52
CA THR A 167 -17.03 18.74 -2.59
C THR A 167 -16.52 17.36 -2.22
N GLY A 168 -15.29 17.27 -1.71
CA GLY A 168 -14.68 16.00 -1.31
C GLY A 168 -14.28 15.10 -2.48
N LEU A 169 -13.97 15.68 -3.64
CA LEU A 169 -13.40 14.94 -4.77
C LEU A 169 -11.91 14.61 -4.52
N PRO A 170 -11.34 13.57 -5.16
CA PRO A 170 -9.96 13.14 -4.96
C PRO A 170 -8.94 14.03 -5.69
N ASP A 171 -9.02 15.35 -5.47
CA ASP A 171 -8.08 16.35 -5.99
C ASP A 171 -6.95 16.70 -5.01
N ALA A 172 -7.11 16.34 -3.74
CA ALA A 172 -6.18 16.66 -2.66
C ALA A 172 -5.70 15.43 -1.87
N TYR A 173 -6.02 14.22 -2.30
CA TYR A 173 -5.60 12.98 -1.65
C TYR A 173 -5.57 11.82 -2.66
N GLY A 174 -4.96 10.70 -2.28
CA GLY A 174 -4.93 9.51 -3.13
C GLY A 174 -6.34 8.98 -3.41
N ARG A 175 -6.69 8.78 -4.68
CA ARG A 175 -8.03 8.31 -5.10
C ARG A 175 -8.48 6.99 -4.45
N GLY A 176 -7.54 6.15 -4.03
CA GLY A 176 -7.82 4.83 -3.47
C GLY A 176 -8.59 3.95 -4.46
N ARG A 177 -9.47 3.10 -3.93
CA ARG A 177 -10.37 2.21 -4.71
C ARG A 177 -9.65 1.30 -5.71
N ILE A 178 -8.39 0.95 -5.40
CA ILE A 178 -7.60 -0.04 -6.14
C ILE A 178 -7.28 -1.16 -5.17
N ILE A 179 -7.62 -2.38 -5.57
CA ILE A 179 -7.27 -3.59 -4.83
C ILE A 179 -6.29 -4.36 -5.70
N GLY A 180 -5.00 -4.27 -5.35
CA GLY A 180 -4.01 -5.19 -5.91
C GLY A 180 -4.30 -6.60 -5.41
N ASP A 181 -4.13 -7.60 -6.26
CA ASP A 181 -4.30 -9.00 -5.84
C ASP A 181 -3.02 -9.49 -5.14
N TYR A 182 -2.88 -9.11 -3.86
CA TYR A 182 -1.66 -9.34 -3.06
C TYR A 182 -1.34 -10.84 -2.86
N ARG A 183 -2.36 -11.70 -2.98
CA ARG A 183 -2.22 -13.17 -2.92
C ARG A 183 -1.29 -13.71 -4.00
N ARG A 184 -1.16 -12.99 -5.12
CA ARG A 184 -0.24 -13.36 -6.21
C ARG A 184 1.21 -13.42 -5.73
N VAL A 185 1.62 -12.52 -4.84
CA VAL A 185 3.00 -12.52 -4.31
C VAL A 185 3.27 -13.79 -3.53
N ALA A 186 2.33 -14.23 -2.70
CA ALA A 186 2.45 -15.46 -1.93
C ALA A 186 2.41 -16.71 -2.83
N LEU A 187 1.51 -16.74 -3.83
CA LEU A 187 1.30 -17.92 -4.68
C LEU A 187 2.42 -18.13 -5.71
N TYR A 188 2.89 -17.04 -6.33
CA TYR A 188 3.80 -17.11 -7.49
C TYR A 188 5.22 -16.59 -7.22
N GLY A 189 5.41 -15.77 -6.18
CA GLY A 189 6.65 -15.02 -5.99
C GLY A 189 6.85 -13.89 -7.01
N ILE A 190 7.79 -12.99 -6.71
CA ILE A 190 8.01 -11.78 -7.52
C ILE A 190 8.58 -12.08 -8.90
N ASP A 191 9.54 -13.01 -9.02
CA ASP A 191 10.21 -13.33 -10.28
C ASP A 191 9.22 -13.81 -11.35
N PHE A 192 8.27 -14.67 -10.97
CA PHE A 192 7.22 -15.16 -11.86
C PHE A 192 6.34 -14.00 -12.35
N LEU A 193 5.91 -13.12 -11.43
CA LEU A 193 5.06 -11.98 -11.75
C LEU A 193 5.78 -10.92 -12.62
N MET A 194 7.07 -10.73 -12.42
CA MET A 194 7.89 -9.86 -13.28
C MET A 194 7.99 -10.43 -14.70
N LYS A 195 8.20 -11.74 -14.83
CA LYS A 195 8.21 -12.42 -16.13
C LYS A 195 6.85 -12.32 -16.84
N ASP A 196 5.75 -12.55 -16.12
CA ASP A 196 4.39 -12.37 -16.62
C ASP A 196 4.14 -10.92 -17.10
N LYS A 197 4.57 -9.92 -16.32
CA LYS A 197 4.46 -8.51 -16.72
C LYS A 197 5.32 -8.15 -17.92
N TYR A 198 6.50 -8.73 -18.05
CA TYR A 198 7.35 -8.54 -19.23
C TYR A 198 6.69 -9.14 -20.49
N ALA A 199 6.08 -10.32 -20.38
CA ALA A 199 5.33 -10.90 -21.50
C ALA A 199 4.15 -10.00 -21.92
N GLN A 200 3.41 -9.43 -20.96
CA GLN A 200 2.35 -8.43 -21.24
C GLN A 200 2.88 -7.15 -21.88
N PHE A 201 4.08 -6.71 -21.51
CA PHE A 201 4.72 -5.56 -22.16
C PHE A 201 5.05 -5.87 -23.63
N VAL A 202 5.69 -7.02 -23.89
CA VAL A 202 6.06 -7.45 -25.25
C VAL A 202 4.83 -7.69 -26.13
N SER A 203 3.72 -8.18 -25.56
CA SER A 203 2.49 -8.42 -26.35
C SER A 203 1.87 -7.16 -26.95
N LEU A 204 2.28 -5.97 -26.48
CA LEU A 204 1.80 -4.69 -27.02
C LEU A 204 2.75 -4.08 -28.07
N GLN A 205 3.88 -4.73 -28.38
CA GLN A 205 4.87 -4.20 -29.31
C GLN A 205 4.28 -4.01 -30.72
N SER A 206 3.56 -5.02 -31.23
CA SER A 206 2.91 -4.93 -32.55
C SER A 206 1.91 -3.77 -32.63
N ASP A 207 1.17 -3.53 -31.55
CA ASP A 207 0.13 -2.48 -31.51
C ASP A 207 0.74 -1.08 -31.50
N LEU A 208 1.93 -0.93 -30.90
CA LEU A 208 2.69 0.32 -30.89
C LEU A 208 3.42 0.58 -32.20
N GLU A 209 3.93 -0.45 -32.85
CA GLU A 209 4.70 -0.32 -34.10
C GLU A 209 3.83 -0.19 -35.36
N THR A 210 2.54 -0.52 -35.27
CA THR A 210 1.59 -0.40 -36.38
C THR A 210 0.68 0.84 -36.31
N ALA A 211 0.81 1.65 -35.26
CA ALA A 211 0.10 2.92 -35.07
C ALA A 211 0.91 4.12 -35.59
#